data_AF-A0A7W9D1U1-F1
#
_entry.id   AF-A0A7W9D1U1-F1
#
_cell.length_a   1.000
_cell.length_b   1.000
_cell.length_c   1.000
_cell.angle_alpha   90.00
_cell.angle_beta   90.00
_cell.angle_gamma   90.00
#
_symmetry.space_group_name_H-M   'P 1'
#
loop_
_entity.id
_entity.type
_entity.pdbx_description
1 polymer ?
#
loop_
_entity_poly.entity_id
_entity_poly.type
_entity_poly.pdbx_seq_one_letter_code
_entity_poly.pdbx_strand_id
1 'polypeptide(L)'
;MLIGEVAIYDFINATSEMASRFDLIAVPRWQYDETYLMLLDSLEAALPLARSSDLSNQPLARLIYSLSEGLIGEIVAIVTKAAVAATRSGSERITKATLDELRHVPISQRRNSALRESLL
;
A
#
# COMPACT_ATOMS: atom_id res chain seq x y z
N MET A 1 -5.87 16.81 -1.96
CA MET A 1 -6.62 15.57 -2.28
C MET A 1 -6.40 14.61 -1.13
N LEU A 2 -7.38 14.43 -0.26
CA LEU A 2 -7.28 13.50 0.87
C LEU A 2 -7.66 12.11 0.34
N ILE A 3 -6.77 11.13 0.46
CA ILE A 3 -7.06 9.74 0.09
C ILE A 3 -7.37 9.00 1.40
N GLY A 4 -8.63 8.61 1.58
CA GLY A 4 -9.14 7.98 2.80
C GLY A 4 -10.10 6.83 2.51
N GLU A 5 -10.29 5.95 3.50
CA GLU A 5 -11.15 4.76 3.43
C GLU A 5 -12.64 5.12 3.37
N VAL A 6 -13.48 4.26 2.79
CA VAL A 6 -14.95 4.38 2.79
C VAL A 6 -15.53 4.56 4.20
N ALA A 7 -14.90 4.09 5.29
CA ALA A 7 -15.37 4.34 6.65
C ALA A 7 -15.30 5.82 7.10
N ILE A 8 -14.54 6.67 6.41
CA ILE A 8 -14.55 8.13 6.62
C ILE A 8 -15.88 8.74 6.10
N TYR A 9 -16.62 8.02 5.26
CA TYR A 9 -17.91 8.44 4.68
C TYR A 9 -18.92 8.84 5.74
N ASP A 10 -19.12 8.01 6.78
CA ASP A 10 -20.13 8.28 7.81
C ASP A 10 -19.77 9.47 8.70
N PHE A 11 -18.48 9.72 8.91
CA PHE A 11 -18.02 10.81 9.78
C PHE A 11 -17.93 12.16 9.05
N ILE A 12 -17.58 12.16 7.75
CA ILE A 12 -17.59 13.38 6.91
C ILE A 12 -19.01 13.77 6.52
N ASN A 13 -19.92 12.82 6.26
CA ASN A 13 -21.33 13.12 5.96
C ASN A 13 -22.22 13.28 7.20
N ALA A 14 -21.65 13.25 8.41
CA ALA A 14 -22.42 13.44 9.65
C ALA A 14 -23.10 14.82 9.74
N THR A 15 -22.65 15.81 8.96
CA THR A 15 -23.25 17.15 8.89
C THR A 15 -23.47 17.57 7.44
N SER A 16 -24.66 18.10 7.12
CA SER A 16 -25.05 18.45 5.74
C SER A 16 -24.15 19.52 5.08
N GLU A 17 -23.36 20.25 5.87
CA GLU A 17 -22.42 21.28 5.40
C GLU A 17 -21.13 20.71 4.79
N MET A 18 -20.71 19.51 5.18
CA MET A 18 -19.51 18.84 4.67
C MET A 18 -19.78 18.07 3.38
N ALA A 19 -20.97 17.47 3.26
CA ALA A 19 -21.41 16.70 2.10
C ALA A 19 -21.49 17.52 0.80
N SER A 20 -21.78 18.82 0.90
CA SER A 20 -21.91 19.70 -0.28
C SER A 20 -20.56 20.22 -0.82
N ARG A 21 -19.44 19.97 -0.12
CA ARG A 21 -18.12 20.55 -0.45
C ARG A 21 -17.04 19.52 -0.78
N PHE A 22 -17.29 18.23 -0.55
CA PHE A 22 -16.35 17.17 -0.84
C PHE A 22 -16.97 16.11 -1.74
N ASP A 23 -16.65 16.16 -3.03
CA ASP A 23 -16.88 15.03 -3.93
C ASP A 23 -15.93 13.90 -3.57
N LEU A 24 -16.49 12.84 -2.97
CA LEU A 24 -15.76 11.63 -2.63
C LEU A 24 -15.62 10.76 -3.88
N ILE A 25 -14.41 10.66 -4.40
CA ILE A 25 -14.07 9.70 -5.46
C ILE A 25 -13.43 8.49 -4.79
N ALA A 26 -14.15 7.38 -4.77
CA ALA A 26 -13.59 6.10 -4.31
C ALA A 26 -12.53 5.63 -5.31
N VAL A 27 -11.29 5.50 -4.85
CA VAL A 27 -10.22 4.94 -5.69
C VAL A 27 -10.44 3.43 -5.77
N PRO A 28 -10.65 2.87 -6.97
CA PRO A 28 -10.86 1.43 -7.12
C PRO A 28 -9.61 0.66 -6.69
N ARG A 29 -9.81 -0.55 -6.17
CA ARG A 29 -8.70 -1.46 -5.89
C ARG A 29 -8.07 -1.91 -7.21
N TRP A 30 -6.74 -1.92 -7.23
CA TRP A 30 -5.97 -2.50 -8.31
C TRP A 30 -6.18 -4.01 -8.34
N GLN A 31 -6.28 -4.56 -9.54
CA GLN A 31 -6.32 -5.99 -9.77
C GLN A 31 -4.90 -6.51 -9.98
N TYR A 32 -4.68 -7.80 -9.71
CA TYR A 32 -3.42 -8.44 -10.08
C TYR A 32 -3.44 -8.70 -11.60
N ASP A 33 -3.10 -7.67 -12.37
CA ASP A 33 -3.10 -7.66 -13.83
C ASP A 33 -1.84 -7.00 -14.40
N GLU A 34 -1.77 -6.88 -15.73
CA GLU A 34 -0.64 -6.25 -16.41
C GLU A 34 -0.43 -4.79 -15.98
N THR A 35 -1.52 -4.04 -15.72
CA THR A 35 -1.43 -2.66 -15.26
C THR A 35 -0.74 -2.60 -13.89
N TYR A 36 -1.08 -3.52 -12.98
CA TYR A 36 -0.41 -3.63 -11.69
C TYR A 36 1.08 -3.97 -11.82
N LEU A 37 1.45 -4.87 -12.74
CA LEU A 37 2.86 -5.18 -12.99
C LEU A 37 3.61 -3.97 -13.56
N MET A 38 3.02 -3.23 -14.50
CA MET A 38 3.57 -1.99 -15.03
C MET A 38 3.75 -0.92 -13.94
N LEU A 39 2.83 -0.83 -12.99
CA LEU A 39 2.98 0.04 -11.83
C LEU A 39 4.22 -0.35 -11.02
N LEU A 40 4.43 -1.64 -10.75
CA LEU A 40 5.62 -2.11 -10.01
C LEU A 40 6.91 -1.78 -10.75
N ASP A 41 6.95 -1.94 -12.08
CA ASP A 41 8.10 -1.54 -12.90
C ASP A 41 8.36 -0.04 -12.81
N SER A 42 7.30 0.78 -12.86
CA SER A 42 7.42 2.24 -12.74
C SER A 42 7.93 2.68 -11.36
N LEU A 43 7.50 2.00 -10.30
CA LEU A 43 7.99 2.23 -8.96
C LEU A 43 9.45 1.81 -8.85
N GLU A 44 9.83 0.64 -9.36
CA GLU A 44 11.22 0.18 -9.36
C GLU A 44 12.16 1.17 -10.06
N ALA A 45 11.76 1.69 -11.22
CA ALA A 45 12.53 2.69 -11.96
C ALA A 45 12.70 4.02 -11.21
N ALA A 46 11.78 4.36 -10.31
CA ALA A 46 11.84 5.59 -9.52
C ALA A 46 12.61 5.44 -8.20
N LEU A 47 12.91 4.20 -7.76
CA LEU A 47 13.59 3.96 -6.48
C LEU A 47 15.12 4.12 -6.63
N PRO A 48 15.80 4.70 -5.63
CA PRO A 48 17.24 4.89 -5.65
C PRO A 48 18.00 3.60 -5.23
N LEU A 49 17.66 2.45 -5.80
CA LEU A 49 18.31 1.17 -5.51
C LEU A 49 19.38 0.89 -6.56
N ALA A 50 20.60 0.58 -6.11
CA ALA A 50 21.72 0.28 -7.01
C ALA A 50 21.55 -1.03 -7.79
N ARG A 51 20.73 -1.96 -7.28
CA ARG A 51 20.45 -3.24 -7.93
C ARG A 51 18.96 -3.33 -8.24
N SER A 52 18.64 -3.72 -9.49
CA SER A 52 17.27 -4.07 -9.86
C SER A 52 16.74 -5.13 -8.89
N SER A 53 15.50 -4.95 -8.47
CA SER A 53 14.77 -5.83 -7.57
C SER A 53 13.85 -6.80 -8.31
N ASP A 54 13.50 -6.49 -9.56
CA ASP A 54 12.58 -7.27 -10.41
C ASP A 54 11.22 -7.43 -9.72
N LEU A 55 10.63 -6.29 -9.34
CA LEU A 55 9.41 -6.23 -8.52
C LEU A 55 8.19 -6.81 -9.24
N SER A 56 8.13 -6.67 -10.56
CA SER A 56 7.09 -7.26 -11.43
C SER A 56 7.19 -8.78 -11.55
N ASN A 57 8.27 -9.39 -11.05
CA ASN A 57 8.39 -10.84 -10.99
C ASN A 57 7.32 -11.44 -10.07
N GLN A 58 6.69 -12.53 -10.55
CA GLN A 58 5.51 -13.15 -9.95
C GLN A 58 5.58 -13.36 -8.42
N PRO A 59 6.71 -13.81 -7.82
CA PRO A 59 6.76 -14.02 -6.37
C PRO A 59 6.68 -12.72 -5.56
N LEU A 60 7.42 -11.68 -5.97
CA LEU A 60 7.42 -10.39 -5.27
C LEU A 60 6.14 -9.62 -5.54
N ALA A 61 5.71 -9.58 -6.81
CA ALA A 61 4.47 -8.95 -7.22
C ALA A 61 3.28 -9.52 -6.45
N ARG A 62 3.17 -10.84 -6.30
CA ARG A 62 2.06 -11.48 -5.58
C ARG A 62 2.12 -11.21 -4.07
N LEU A 63 3.32 -11.18 -3.48
CA LEU A 63 3.49 -10.87 -2.07
C LEU A 63 3.07 -9.43 -1.76
N ILE A 64 3.55 -8.46 -2.54
CA ILE A 64 3.19 -7.04 -2.41
C ILE A 64 1.67 -6.87 -2.62
N TYR A 65 1.09 -7.57 -3.58
CA TYR A 65 -0.36 -7.52 -3.84
C TYR A 65 -1.15 -8.03 -2.63
N SER A 66 -0.75 -9.18 -2.07
CA SER A 66 -1.41 -9.77 -0.90
C SER A 66 -1.31 -8.87 0.34
N LEU A 67 -0.18 -8.18 0.55
CA LEU A 67 0.03 -7.30 1.69
C LEU A 67 -0.72 -5.96 1.55
N SER A 68 -0.83 -5.46 0.32
CA SER A 68 -1.50 -4.18 0.01
C SER A 68 -3.00 -4.29 -0.16
N GLU A 69 -3.51 -5.51 -0.38
CA GLU A 69 -4.92 -5.77 -0.70
C GLU A 69 -5.40 -4.98 -1.94
N GLY A 70 -4.48 -4.68 -2.88
CA GLY A 70 -4.75 -3.90 -4.09
C GLY A 70 -4.95 -2.39 -3.86
N LEU A 71 -4.64 -1.86 -2.69
CA LEU A 71 -4.69 -0.42 -2.42
C LEU A 71 -3.41 0.26 -2.90
N ILE A 72 -3.50 1.18 -3.85
CA ILE A 72 -2.34 1.90 -4.40
C ILE A 72 -1.48 2.58 -3.33
N GLY A 73 -2.12 3.20 -2.34
CA GLY A 73 -1.41 3.82 -1.23
C GLY A 73 -0.60 2.82 -0.42
N GLU A 74 -1.13 1.61 -0.20
CA GLU A 74 -0.41 0.54 0.51
C GLU A 74 0.67 -0.09 -0.38
N ILE A 75 0.43 -0.26 -1.70
CA ILE A 75 1.45 -0.73 -2.66
C ILE A 75 2.67 0.18 -2.58
N VAL A 76 2.47 1.49 -2.75
CA VAL A 76 3.54 2.49 -2.68
C VAL A 76 4.21 2.46 -1.32
N ALA A 77 3.45 2.45 -0.23
CA ALA A 77 4.01 2.43 1.12
C ALA A 77 4.88 1.20 1.41
N ILE A 78 4.45 0.00 0.99
CA ILE A 78 5.21 -1.25 1.16
C ILE A 78 6.51 -1.16 0.37
N VAL A 79 6.44 -0.78 -0.90
CA VAL A 79 7.60 -0.71 -1.79
C VAL A 79 8.62 0.33 -1.29
N THR A 80 8.16 1.52 -0.89
CA THR A 80 9.05 2.56 -0.33
C THR A 80 9.71 2.11 0.96
N LYS A 81 8.96 1.50 1.89
CA LYS A 81 9.55 0.99 3.15
C LYS A 81 10.57 -0.12 2.89
N ALA A 82 10.29 -1.03 1.96
CA ALA A 82 11.20 -2.09 1.56
C ALA A 82 12.49 -1.53 0.96
N ALA A 83 12.38 -0.52 0.09
CA ALA A 83 13.54 0.15 -0.49
C ALA A 83 14.42 0.80 0.58
N VAL A 84 13.83 1.52 1.54
CA VAL A 84 14.57 2.13 2.65
C VAL A 84 15.28 1.06 3.49
N ALA A 85 14.63 -0.07 3.78
CA ALA A 85 15.24 -1.18 4.51
C ALA A 85 16.40 -1.82 3.71
N ALA A 86 16.24 -2.00 2.40
CA ALA A 86 17.28 -2.52 1.52
C ALA A 86 18.50 -1.59 1.42
N THR A 87 18.29 -0.28 1.36
CA THR A 87 19.37 0.72 1.39
C THR A 87 20.10 0.69 2.73
N ARG A 88 19.38 0.63 3.85
CA ARG A 88 19.99 0.62 5.20
C ARG A 88 20.77 -0.66 5.51
N SER A 89 20.33 -1.79 4.99
CA SER A 89 21.03 -3.08 5.13
C SER A 89 22.24 -3.23 4.18
N GLY A 90 22.40 -2.32 3.22
CA GLY A 90 23.44 -2.41 2.19
C GLY A 90 23.18 -3.47 1.11
N SER A 91 22.01 -4.14 1.14
CA SER A 91 21.61 -5.07 0.08
C SER A 91 21.29 -4.34 -1.23
N GLU A 92 20.81 -3.10 -1.14
CA GLU A 92 20.42 -2.23 -2.25
C GLU A 92 19.51 -2.91 -3.29
N ARG A 93 18.72 -3.89 -2.83
CA ARG A 93 17.76 -4.69 -3.60
C ARG A 93 16.61 -5.11 -2.69
N ILE A 94 15.37 -4.98 -3.15
CA ILE A 94 14.19 -5.54 -2.48
C ILE A 94 14.15 -7.04 -2.74
N THR A 95 14.05 -7.81 -1.66
CA THR A 95 13.88 -9.26 -1.70
C THR A 95 12.67 -9.67 -0.87
N LYS A 96 12.28 -10.95 -0.96
CA LYS A 96 11.24 -11.50 -0.09
C LYS A 96 11.58 -11.31 1.40
N ALA A 97 12.83 -11.54 1.78
CA ALA A 97 13.28 -11.35 3.16
C ALA A 97 13.08 -9.89 3.62
N THR A 98 13.43 -8.92 2.76
CA THR A 98 13.20 -7.49 3.02
C THR A 98 11.73 -7.18 3.26
N LEU A 99 10.81 -7.79 2.49
CA LEU A 99 9.36 -7.61 2.65
C LEU A 99 8.83 -8.27 3.93
N ASP A 100 9.32 -9.48 4.25
CA ASP A 100 8.95 -10.21 5.46
C ASP A 100 9.40 -9.46 6.73
N GLU A 101 10.58 -8.83 6.69
CA GLU A 101 11.13 -8.00 7.77
C GLU A 101 10.31 -6.75 8.09
N LEU A 102 9.58 -6.21 7.11
CA LEU A 102 8.72 -5.03 7.35
C LEU A 102 7.61 -5.31 8.37
N ARG A 103 7.27 -6.58 8.61
CA ARG A 103 6.11 -7.00 9.42
C ARG A 103 4.87 -6.16 9.08
N HIS A 104 4.67 -5.91 7.79
CA HIS A 104 3.63 -5.02 7.32
C HIS A 104 2.27 -5.65 7.59
N VAL A 105 1.48 -5.02 8.45
CA VAL A 105 0.12 -5.48 8.78
C VAL A 105 -0.83 -4.97 7.70
N PRO A 106 -1.60 -5.81 7.00
CA PRO A 106 -2.61 -5.37 6.03
C PRO A 106 -3.64 -4.41 6.65
N ILE A 107 -4.21 -3.50 5.85
CA ILE A 107 -5.20 -2.54 6.36
C ILE A 107 -6.41 -3.24 6.97
N SER A 108 -6.92 -4.32 6.35
CA SER A 108 -8.02 -5.11 6.92
C SER A 108 -7.74 -5.60 8.34
N GLN A 109 -6.49 -5.96 8.65
CA GLN A 109 -6.08 -6.42 9.96
C GLN A 109 -5.91 -5.27 10.95
N ARG A 110 -5.34 -4.12 10.53
CA ARG A 110 -5.23 -2.91 11.38
C ARG A 110 -6.59 -2.38 11.80
N ARG A 111 -7.58 -2.42 10.91
CA ARG A 111 -8.96 -2.01 11.23
C ARG A 111 -9.57 -2.89 12.30
N ASN A 112 -9.40 -4.21 12.18
CA ASN A 112 -9.91 -5.15 13.17
C ASN A 112 -9.23 -5.01 14.54
N SER A 113 -7.94 -4.71 14.60
CA SER A 113 -7.25 -4.47 15.89
C SER A 113 -7.72 -3.19 16.56
N ALA A 114 -7.81 -2.08 15.82
CA ALA A 114 -8.29 -0.81 16.37
C ALA A 114 -9.75 -0.89 16.85
N LEU A 115 -10.61 -1.58 16.11
CA LEU A 115 -12.01 -1.78 16.50
C LEU A 115 -12.11 -2.64 17.77
N ARG A 116 -11.26 -3.67 17.92
CA ARG A 116 -11.20 -4.47 19.15
C ARG A 116 -10.70 -3.68 20.36
N GLU A 117 -9.69 -2.83 20.19
CA GLU A 117 -9.19 -1.97 21.27
C GLU A 117 -10.22 -0.93 21.72
N SER A 118 -11.07 -0.43 20.83
CA SER A 118 -12.17 0.49 21.20
C SER A 118 -13.34 -0.16 21.95
N LEU A 119 -13.40 -1.50 21.98
CA LEU A 119 -14.48 -2.29 22.61
C LEU A 119 -14.06 -2.89 23.96
N LEU A 120 -12.84 -2.61 24.43
CA LEU A 120 -12.29 -3.00 25.74
C LEU A 120 -12.15 -1.77 26.63
#